data_AF-A0A1I6GYV1-F1
#
_entry.id   AF-A0A1I6GYV1-F1
#
_cell.length_a   1.000
_cell.length_b   1.000
_cell.length_c   1.000
_cell.angle_alpha   90.00
_cell.angle_beta   90.00
_cell.angle_gamma   90.00
#
_symmetry.space_group_name_H-M   'P 1'
#
loop_
_entity.id
_entity.type
_entity.pdbx_description
1 polymer ?
#
loop_
_entity_poly.entity_id
_entity_poly.type
_entity_poly.pdbx_seq_one_letter_code
_entity_poly.pdbx_strand_id
1 'polypeptide(L)'
;MKSAPKIPRPAAVAFTLLTACASSAAFAHEDHCAAIAASVADAGFDTSVTVICTDDHAIIQSDTYPDHQLMTGISGTNEQVPVPADYAAPVLLSPKLGTTPLTRDAALGVAVNGVPIYDYTGGGEMAQSDLAHHQAQHDTLQTNQLDLCGGHAGRGDDYHYHVKPTCMIDQMANAGDEAIIGWAFDGFPIYGDNNPDGTEITAGVLDVCNGQTDEAFGYRYHTSSRAPYIVQCLMGEVADFDRLPRVPPLSASSGGGAAPGRPPRGGVQNLVFTEDANGRRSMDYSHEGESYFIRYAPSEQTGCYDFTTRTVTNDGEVRTGEFCR
;
A
#
# COMPACT_ATOMS: atom_id res chain seq x y z
N MET A 1 31.25 83.06 -26.17
CA MET A 1 30.54 81.93 -26.82
C MET A 1 30.26 80.89 -25.76
N LYS A 2 28.98 80.66 -25.44
CA LYS A 2 28.51 79.77 -24.36
C LYS A 2 28.57 78.32 -24.84
N SER A 3 29.27 77.45 -24.12
CA SER A 3 29.24 75.98 -24.33
C SER A 3 27.93 75.40 -23.82
N ALA A 4 27.25 74.64 -24.67
CA ALA A 4 26.04 73.91 -24.33
C ALA A 4 26.36 72.63 -23.52
N PRO A 5 25.45 72.17 -22.63
CA PRO A 5 25.66 70.95 -21.86
C PRO A 5 25.28 69.70 -22.68
N LYS A 6 26.09 68.65 -22.57
CA LYS A 6 25.83 67.33 -23.17
C LYS A 6 24.71 66.61 -22.42
N ILE A 7 23.69 66.18 -23.16
CA ILE A 7 22.60 65.32 -22.68
C ILE A 7 23.12 63.87 -22.56
N PRO A 8 22.88 63.17 -21.43
CA PRO A 8 23.24 61.76 -21.32
C PRO A 8 22.23 60.87 -22.07
N ARG A 9 22.75 59.85 -22.77
CA ARG A 9 21.95 58.81 -23.43
C ARG A 9 21.29 57.90 -22.38
N PRO A 10 20.05 57.40 -22.60
CA PRO A 10 19.46 56.42 -21.71
C PRO A 10 20.20 55.09 -21.85
N ALA A 11 20.56 54.49 -20.72
CA ALA A 11 21.07 53.13 -20.66
C ALA A 11 19.92 52.17 -21.01
N ALA A 12 20.14 51.32 -22.01
CA ALA A 12 19.21 50.25 -22.36
C ALA A 12 19.23 49.21 -21.22
N VAL A 13 18.07 49.01 -20.60
CA VAL A 13 17.83 47.93 -19.63
C VAL A 13 17.77 46.62 -20.41
N ALA A 14 18.76 45.75 -20.21
CA ALA A 14 18.69 44.37 -20.67
C ALA A 14 17.87 43.57 -19.65
N PHE A 15 16.61 43.30 -19.97
CA PHE A 15 15.81 42.29 -19.27
C PHE A 15 16.29 40.92 -19.77
N THR A 16 17.15 40.27 -18.99
CA THR A 16 17.45 38.85 -19.19
C THR A 16 16.25 38.05 -18.70
N LEU A 17 15.41 37.56 -19.62
CA LEU A 17 14.38 36.58 -19.27
C LEU A 17 15.07 35.30 -18.79
N LEU A 18 15.03 35.04 -17.48
CA LEU A 18 15.25 33.71 -16.93
C LEU A 18 14.04 32.84 -17.31
N THR A 19 14.17 32.06 -18.36
CA THR A 19 13.20 31.01 -18.74
C THR A 19 13.98 29.72 -18.95
N ALA A 20 14.20 28.95 -17.88
CA ALA A 20 14.86 27.65 -17.98
C ALA A 20 14.56 26.64 -16.83
N CYS A 21 13.60 26.88 -15.94
CA CYS A 21 13.29 25.91 -14.87
C CYS A 21 12.09 24.99 -15.16
N ALA A 22 11.27 25.28 -16.18
CA ALA A 22 10.08 24.47 -16.47
C ALA A 22 10.42 23.15 -17.18
N SER A 23 11.42 23.14 -18.05
CA SER A 23 11.74 21.96 -18.87
C SER A 23 12.30 20.81 -18.05
N SER A 24 13.20 21.06 -17.09
CA SER A 24 13.83 19.99 -16.28
C SER A 24 12.85 19.29 -15.33
N ALA A 25 11.89 20.03 -14.79
CA ALA A 25 10.87 19.46 -13.92
C ALA A 25 9.89 18.57 -14.71
N ALA A 26 9.49 19.01 -15.92
CA ALA A 26 8.63 18.21 -16.80
C ALA A 26 9.32 16.91 -17.26
N PHE A 27 10.62 16.96 -17.57
CA PHE A 27 11.37 15.73 -17.92
C PHE A 27 11.51 14.78 -16.73
N ALA A 28 11.87 15.27 -15.55
CA ALA A 28 11.96 14.43 -14.34
C ALA A 28 10.61 13.78 -13.98
N HIS A 29 9.50 14.49 -14.22
CA HIS A 29 8.14 13.98 -14.05
C HIS A 29 7.79 12.85 -15.02
N GLU A 30 8.05 13.04 -16.32
CA GLU A 30 7.81 12.02 -17.34
C GLU A 30 8.68 10.77 -17.10
N ASP A 31 9.94 10.96 -16.73
CA ASP A 31 10.87 9.88 -16.38
C ASP A 31 10.37 9.10 -15.16
N HIS A 32 9.81 9.79 -14.16
CA HIS A 32 9.28 9.15 -12.96
C HIS A 32 8.06 8.28 -13.27
N CYS A 33 7.09 8.78 -14.06
CA CYS A 33 5.93 7.96 -14.40
C CYS A 33 6.33 6.75 -15.26
N ALA A 34 7.29 6.94 -16.16
CA ALA A 34 7.84 5.83 -16.95
C ALA A 34 8.50 4.77 -16.07
N ALA A 35 9.23 5.17 -15.02
CA ALA A 35 9.81 4.23 -14.05
C ALA A 35 8.74 3.45 -13.29
N ILE A 36 7.65 4.09 -12.87
CA ILE A 36 6.51 3.42 -12.21
C ILE A 36 5.87 2.41 -13.17
N ALA A 37 5.54 2.82 -14.39
CA ALA A 37 4.94 1.93 -15.38
C ALA A 37 5.85 0.74 -15.74
N ALA A 38 7.15 1.00 -15.90
CA ALA A 38 8.14 -0.04 -16.15
C ALA A 38 8.24 -1.02 -14.98
N SER A 39 8.22 -0.55 -13.73
CA SER A 39 8.30 -1.44 -12.56
C SER A 39 7.16 -2.46 -12.50
N VAL A 40 5.94 -2.07 -12.91
CA VAL A 40 4.77 -2.97 -12.98
C VAL A 40 4.92 -3.97 -14.14
N ALA A 41 5.34 -3.49 -15.32
CA ALA A 41 5.49 -4.32 -16.50
C ALA A 41 6.66 -5.31 -16.38
N ASP A 42 7.81 -4.86 -15.91
CA ASP A 42 9.01 -5.70 -15.72
C ASP A 42 8.79 -6.74 -14.62
N ALA A 43 7.96 -6.44 -13.62
CA ALA A 43 7.51 -7.40 -12.61
C ALA A 43 6.52 -8.43 -13.16
N GLY A 44 5.87 -8.17 -14.31
CA GLY A 44 4.91 -9.07 -14.94
C GLY A 44 3.47 -8.93 -14.44
N PHE A 45 3.10 -7.77 -13.88
CA PHE A 45 1.75 -7.50 -13.36
C PHE A 45 0.91 -6.56 -14.24
N ASP A 46 1.39 -6.18 -15.42
CA ASP A 46 0.72 -5.26 -16.35
C ASP A 46 -0.60 -5.80 -16.95
N THR A 47 -0.94 -7.06 -16.71
CA THR A 47 -2.24 -7.63 -17.07
C THR A 47 -3.32 -7.42 -16.03
N SER A 48 -2.96 -7.25 -14.75
CA SER A 48 -3.89 -7.04 -13.63
C SER A 48 -3.81 -5.64 -13.04
N VAL A 49 -2.74 -4.90 -13.34
CA VAL A 49 -2.48 -3.55 -12.84
C VAL A 49 -2.35 -2.58 -14.02
N THR A 50 -3.06 -1.46 -13.95
CA THR A 50 -2.95 -0.38 -14.94
C THR A 50 -2.29 0.84 -14.30
N VAL A 51 -1.34 1.46 -15.00
CA VAL A 51 -0.73 2.74 -14.58
C VAL A 51 -1.23 3.86 -15.47
N ILE A 52 -1.82 4.89 -14.87
CA ILE A 52 -2.33 6.08 -15.57
C ILE A 52 -1.54 7.30 -15.10
N CYS A 53 -0.74 7.90 -16.00
CA CYS A 53 0.01 9.12 -15.71
C CYS A 53 -0.88 10.37 -15.85
N THR A 54 -0.85 11.24 -14.84
CA THR A 54 -1.36 12.61 -14.89
C THR A 54 -0.19 13.61 -14.87
N ASP A 55 -0.51 14.90 -14.78
CA ASP A 55 0.48 15.97 -14.64
C ASP A 55 1.19 15.99 -13.28
N ASP A 56 0.70 15.24 -12.27
CA ASP A 56 1.22 15.27 -10.90
C ASP A 56 1.32 13.89 -10.22
N HIS A 57 0.61 12.88 -10.71
CA HIS A 57 0.58 11.53 -10.14
C HIS A 57 0.68 10.44 -11.21
N ALA A 58 1.24 9.30 -10.83
CA ALA A 58 0.88 8.02 -11.43
C ALA A 58 -0.23 7.39 -10.59
N ILE A 59 -1.35 7.06 -11.23
CA ILE A 59 -2.43 6.31 -10.61
C ILE A 59 -2.23 4.83 -10.93
N ILE A 60 -1.85 4.04 -9.92
CA ILE A 60 -1.74 2.59 -10.03
C ILE A 60 -3.11 2.01 -9.67
N GLN A 61 -3.81 1.46 -10.66
CA GLN A 61 -5.18 0.94 -10.53
C GLN A 61 -5.19 -0.59 -10.51
N SER A 62 -5.90 -1.16 -9.54
CA SER A 62 -6.00 -2.61 -9.27
C SER A 62 -7.33 -2.95 -8.57
N ASP A 63 -7.52 -4.22 -8.23
CA ASP A 63 -8.65 -4.72 -7.44
C ASP A 63 -8.26 -5.16 -6.01
N THR A 64 -7.02 -4.89 -5.57
CA THR A 64 -6.42 -5.33 -4.29
C THR A 64 -6.37 -6.86 -4.08
N TYR A 65 -6.68 -7.68 -5.08
CA TYR A 65 -6.83 -9.14 -4.95
C TYR A 65 -5.73 -9.90 -5.73
N PRO A 66 -4.61 -10.28 -5.10
CA PRO A 66 -3.49 -10.88 -5.82
C PRO A 66 -3.67 -12.38 -6.06
N ASP A 67 -3.08 -12.89 -7.15
CA ASP A 67 -3.11 -14.31 -7.54
C ASP A 67 -2.03 -15.14 -6.81
N HIS A 68 -2.07 -15.11 -5.48
CA HIS A 68 -1.27 -15.98 -4.62
C HIS A 68 -2.11 -16.50 -3.45
N GLN A 69 -1.52 -17.32 -2.59
CA GLN A 69 -2.23 -17.78 -1.39
C GLN A 69 -2.61 -16.60 -0.50
N LEU A 70 -3.85 -16.59 0.00
CA LEU A 70 -4.37 -15.57 0.90
C LEU A 70 -4.78 -16.21 2.20
N MET A 71 -4.66 -15.47 3.31
CA MET A 71 -5.19 -15.72 4.66
C MET A 71 -4.76 -17.03 5.35
N THR A 72 -4.37 -18.06 4.61
CA THR A 72 -4.09 -19.40 5.12
C THR A 72 -2.92 -19.38 6.10
N GLY A 73 -3.11 -20.04 7.25
CA GLY A 73 -2.10 -20.10 8.31
C GLY A 73 -2.21 -18.98 9.35
N ILE A 74 -3.07 -17.97 9.14
CA ILE A 74 -3.38 -16.95 10.16
C ILE A 74 -3.95 -17.64 11.40
N SER A 75 -3.42 -17.30 12.57
CA SER A 75 -3.96 -17.75 13.87
C SER A 75 -4.56 -16.60 14.68
N GLY A 76 -4.14 -15.35 14.44
CA GLY A 76 -4.73 -14.13 15.00
C GLY A 76 -5.75 -13.49 14.06
N THR A 77 -6.73 -14.22 13.56
CA THR A 77 -7.69 -13.68 12.58
C THR A 77 -8.57 -12.56 13.16
N ASN A 78 -8.85 -11.54 12.35
CA ASN A 78 -9.84 -10.50 12.60
C ASN A 78 -11.23 -10.87 12.02
N GLU A 79 -11.39 -12.09 11.50
CA GLU A 79 -12.59 -12.59 10.81
C GLU A 79 -13.03 -11.72 9.61
N GLN A 80 -12.09 -11.08 8.92
CA GLN A 80 -12.30 -10.42 7.62
C GLN A 80 -11.81 -11.35 6.50
N VAL A 81 -12.30 -11.13 5.28
CA VAL A 81 -11.90 -11.92 4.10
C VAL A 81 -11.55 -10.99 2.94
N PRO A 82 -10.63 -11.39 2.05
CA PRO A 82 -10.28 -10.55 0.91
C PRO A 82 -11.41 -10.56 -0.12
N VAL A 83 -11.89 -9.41 -0.53
CA VAL A 83 -12.95 -9.23 -1.52
C VAL A 83 -12.44 -8.19 -2.52
N PRO A 84 -12.40 -8.50 -3.83
CA PRO A 84 -11.94 -7.55 -4.84
C PRO A 84 -12.59 -6.17 -4.67
N ALA A 85 -11.77 -5.13 -4.77
CA ALA A 85 -12.14 -3.75 -4.55
C ALA A 85 -11.39 -2.83 -5.50
N ASP A 86 -12.12 -2.03 -6.28
CA ASP A 86 -11.50 -1.02 -7.14
C ASP A 86 -10.64 -0.07 -6.32
N TYR A 87 -9.35 -0.06 -6.59
CA TYR A 87 -8.36 0.73 -5.87
C TYR A 87 -7.53 1.55 -6.84
N ALA A 88 -7.32 2.82 -6.51
CA ALA A 88 -6.55 3.76 -7.31
C ALA A 88 -5.53 4.43 -6.39
N ALA A 89 -4.30 3.95 -6.44
CA ALA A 89 -3.19 4.43 -5.63
C ALA A 89 -2.49 5.64 -6.29
N PRO A 90 -2.54 6.84 -5.68
CA PRO A 90 -1.90 8.03 -6.23
C PRO A 90 -0.45 8.14 -5.76
N VAL A 91 0.50 7.90 -6.66
CA VAL A 91 1.94 8.07 -6.40
C VAL A 91 2.39 9.41 -6.98
N LEU A 92 2.95 10.29 -6.15
CA LEU A 92 3.47 11.59 -6.60
C LEU A 92 4.62 11.43 -7.59
N LEU A 93 4.61 12.21 -8.68
CA LEU A 93 5.65 12.15 -9.72
C LEU A 93 6.79 13.17 -9.51
N SER A 94 6.61 14.10 -8.57
CA SER A 94 7.62 15.09 -8.18
C SER A 94 7.86 15.03 -6.67
N PRO A 95 8.44 13.93 -6.16
CA PRO A 95 8.64 13.75 -4.73
C PRO A 95 9.57 14.83 -4.16
N LYS A 96 9.25 15.28 -2.95
CA LYS A 96 10.08 16.23 -2.19
C LYS A 96 10.29 15.67 -0.80
N LEU A 97 11.55 15.43 -0.45
CA LEU A 97 11.88 14.95 0.88
C LEU A 97 11.52 16.04 1.91
N GLY A 98 10.67 15.67 2.86
CA GLY A 98 10.27 16.48 4.00
C GLY A 98 11.20 16.27 5.20
N THR A 99 10.89 16.97 6.29
CA THR A 99 11.61 16.86 7.57
C THR A 99 10.80 16.18 8.67
N THR A 100 9.53 15.91 8.40
CA THR A 100 8.56 15.40 9.37
C THR A 100 7.86 14.19 8.78
N PRO A 101 7.93 13.01 9.43
CA PRO A 101 7.27 11.82 8.91
C PRO A 101 5.74 11.95 8.96
N LEU A 102 5.07 11.42 7.96
CA LEU A 102 3.60 11.31 7.88
C LEU A 102 3.19 9.85 8.04
N THR A 103 2.20 9.58 8.88
CA THR A 103 1.71 8.22 9.15
C THR A 103 0.19 8.25 9.33
N ARG A 104 -0.47 7.13 9.07
CA ARG A 104 -1.93 6.96 9.09
C ARG A 104 -2.27 5.49 9.31
N ASP A 105 -3.40 5.20 9.93
CA ASP A 105 -3.98 3.84 9.96
C ASP A 105 -4.65 3.51 8.61
N ALA A 106 -3.84 3.45 7.54
CA ALA A 106 -4.20 2.92 6.22
C ALA A 106 -2.96 2.87 5.31
N ALA A 107 -3.16 2.52 4.03
CA ALA A 107 -2.08 2.42 3.05
C ALA A 107 -1.13 3.64 3.08
N LEU A 108 0.16 3.36 3.03
CA LEU A 108 1.23 4.35 2.81
C LEU A 108 1.79 4.22 1.39
N GLY A 109 1.55 3.11 0.72
CA GLY A 109 1.94 2.87 -0.65
C GLY A 109 1.17 1.72 -1.28
N VAL A 110 1.69 1.26 -2.41
CA VAL A 110 1.13 0.16 -3.20
C VAL A 110 2.27 -0.68 -3.77
N ALA A 111 2.11 -2.00 -3.74
CA ALA A 111 3.04 -2.93 -4.36
C ALA A 111 2.86 -2.94 -5.89
N VAL A 112 3.86 -3.44 -6.63
CA VAL A 112 3.79 -3.50 -8.12
C VAL A 112 2.68 -4.42 -8.65
N ASN A 113 2.17 -5.34 -7.83
CA ASN A 113 0.97 -6.14 -8.14
C ASN A 113 -0.36 -5.42 -7.78
N GLY A 114 -0.29 -4.15 -7.38
CA GLY A 114 -1.46 -3.33 -7.06
C GLY A 114 -2.03 -3.53 -5.66
N VAL A 115 -1.40 -4.34 -4.81
CA VAL A 115 -1.86 -4.57 -3.43
C VAL A 115 -1.39 -3.42 -2.53
N PRO A 116 -2.28 -2.83 -1.70
CA PRO A 116 -1.87 -1.78 -0.77
C PRO A 116 -0.80 -2.24 0.23
N ILE A 117 0.05 -1.30 0.63
CA ILE A 117 1.10 -1.51 1.64
C ILE A 117 0.78 -0.63 2.84
N TYR A 118 0.62 -1.26 4.00
CA TYR A 118 0.30 -0.63 5.28
C TYR A 118 1.54 -0.67 6.18
N ASP A 119 1.51 0.10 7.26
CA ASP A 119 2.49 -0.06 8.35
C ASP A 119 2.34 -1.40 9.06
N TYR A 120 3.26 -1.76 9.96
CA TYR A 120 3.26 -3.09 10.59
C TYR A 120 2.14 -3.34 11.62
N THR A 121 1.27 -2.36 11.92
CA THR A 121 0.27 -2.44 12.98
C THR A 121 -1.13 -2.85 12.49
N GLY A 122 -1.88 -3.60 13.32
CA GLY A 122 -3.18 -4.21 12.99
C GLY A 122 -4.41 -3.36 13.33
N GLY A 123 -4.26 -2.04 13.33
CA GLY A 123 -5.32 -1.07 13.61
C GLY A 123 -5.08 -0.24 14.87
N GLY A 124 -5.51 1.01 14.80
CA GLY A 124 -5.17 2.07 15.74
C GLY A 124 -4.22 3.05 15.07
N GLU A 125 -4.63 4.33 15.02
CA GLU A 125 -3.81 5.40 14.44
C GLU A 125 -2.41 5.41 15.05
N MET A 126 -1.40 5.09 14.25
CA MET A 126 -0.01 5.35 14.59
C MET A 126 0.22 6.85 14.46
N ALA A 127 0.42 7.53 15.60
CA ALA A 127 0.80 8.92 15.60
C ALA A 127 2.31 9.06 15.39
N GLN A 128 2.76 10.25 14.98
CA GLN A 128 4.19 10.53 14.82
C GLN A 128 5.01 10.26 16.10
N SER A 129 4.41 10.45 17.28
CA SER A 129 5.05 10.15 18.57
C SER A 129 5.35 8.67 18.77
N ASP A 130 4.60 7.80 18.10
CA ASP A 130 4.67 6.36 18.29
C ASP A 130 5.75 5.74 17.38
N LEU A 131 6.11 6.40 16.27
CA LEU A 131 7.12 5.94 15.31
C LEU A 131 8.49 5.62 15.96
N ALA A 132 8.83 6.32 17.04
CA ALA A 132 10.09 6.09 17.76
C ALA A 132 10.07 4.83 18.65
N HIS A 133 8.93 4.16 18.80
CA HIS A 133 8.74 3.03 19.70
C HIS A 133 8.02 1.87 19.00
N HIS A 134 8.60 0.69 19.06
CA HIS A 134 7.95 -0.50 18.52
C HIS A 134 6.71 -0.90 19.34
N GLN A 135 5.57 -1.00 18.67
CA GLN A 135 4.27 -1.32 19.25
C GLN A 135 3.98 -2.82 19.17
N ALA A 136 4.72 -3.64 19.92
CA ALA A 136 4.66 -5.10 19.87
C ALA A 136 3.24 -5.71 20.03
N GLN A 137 2.34 -5.05 20.77
CA GLN A 137 0.96 -5.52 20.96
C GLN A 137 0.05 -5.26 19.75
N HIS A 138 0.45 -4.34 18.87
CA HIS A 138 -0.26 -3.99 17.65
C HIS A 138 0.41 -4.57 16.40
N ASP A 139 1.64 -5.07 16.51
CA ASP A 139 2.40 -5.67 15.41
C ASP A 139 1.68 -6.91 14.84
N THR A 140 1.24 -6.83 13.58
CA THR A 140 0.45 -7.86 12.91
C THR A 140 1.21 -9.17 12.74
N LEU A 141 2.54 -9.11 12.57
CA LEU A 141 3.38 -10.30 12.50
C LEU A 141 3.46 -10.97 13.89
N GLN A 142 3.74 -10.20 14.94
CA GLN A 142 3.87 -10.75 16.31
C GLN A 142 2.54 -11.24 16.89
N THR A 143 1.43 -10.65 16.46
CA THR A 143 0.08 -11.06 16.85
C THR A 143 -0.51 -12.11 15.90
N ASN A 144 0.29 -12.64 14.96
CA ASN A 144 -0.04 -13.73 14.04
C ASN A 144 -1.26 -13.44 13.14
N GLN A 145 -1.43 -12.19 12.73
CA GLN A 145 -2.54 -11.75 11.88
C GLN A 145 -2.25 -11.90 10.39
N LEU A 146 -1.00 -12.20 10.02
CA LEU A 146 -0.56 -12.27 8.64
C LEU A 146 -0.50 -13.71 8.14
N ASP A 147 -0.79 -13.89 6.86
CA ASP A 147 -0.50 -15.13 6.16
C ASP A 147 0.99 -15.22 5.78
N LEU A 148 1.36 -16.32 5.12
CA LEU A 148 2.76 -16.56 4.73
C LEU A 148 3.27 -15.58 3.65
N CYS A 149 2.37 -14.90 2.96
CA CYS A 149 2.70 -13.92 1.92
C CYS A 149 2.92 -12.52 2.50
N GLY A 150 2.76 -12.35 3.83
CA GLY A 150 3.05 -11.11 4.55
C GLY A 150 1.88 -10.12 4.62
N GLY A 151 0.67 -10.58 4.31
CA GLY A 151 -0.53 -9.75 4.31
C GLY A 151 -1.73 -10.41 4.95
N HIS A 152 -2.84 -9.66 4.98
CA HIS A 152 -4.14 -10.12 5.43
C HIS A 152 -5.26 -9.22 4.92
N ALA A 153 -6.51 -9.60 5.14
CA ALA A 153 -7.67 -8.77 4.88
C ALA A 153 -8.01 -7.86 6.07
N GLY A 154 -8.22 -6.56 5.82
CA GLY A 154 -8.65 -5.60 6.83
C GLY A 154 -10.16 -5.34 6.85
N ARG A 155 -10.57 -4.27 7.55
CA ARG A 155 -11.98 -3.84 7.66
C ARG A 155 -12.62 -3.41 6.34
N GLY A 156 -11.80 -3.05 5.37
CA GLY A 156 -12.24 -2.81 4.02
C GLY A 156 -12.50 -4.12 3.28
N ASP A 157 -12.35 -5.30 3.90
CA ASP A 157 -12.28 -6.60 3.22
C ASP A 157 -11.27 -6.58 2.06
N ASP A 158 -10.26 -5.70 2.11
CA ASP A 158 -9.17 -5.57 1.15
C ASP A 158 -7.97 -6.34 1.66
N TYR A 159 -7.29 -7.08 0.79
CA TYR A 159 -6.02 -7.69 1.12
C TYR A 159 -4.90 -6.66 1.03
N HIS A 160 -4.01 -6.61 2.01
CA HIS A 160 -2.85 -5.71 2.01
C HIS A 160 -1.67 -6.29 2.79
N TYR A 161 -0.47 -5.80 2.45
CA TYR A 161 0.77 -6.22 3.11
C TYR A 161 1.11 -5.33 4.30
N HIS A 162 1.61 -5.97 5.37
CA HIS A 162 2.21 -5.30 6.53
C HIS A 162 3.72 -5.58 6.65
N VAL A 163 4.17 -6.67 6.02
CA VAL A 163 5.58 -7.11 5.98
C VAL A 163 5.92 -7.54 4.56
N LYS A 164 7.22 -7.77 4.28
CA LYS A 164 7.75 -8.13 2.96
C LYS A 164 6.80 -9.03 2.15
N PRO A 165 6.31 -8.57 0.97
CA PRO A 165 5.36 -9.29 0.12
C PRO A 165 5.96 -10.54 -0.54
N THR A 166 6.27 -11.56 0.24
CA THR A 166 7.17 -12.65 -0.20
C THR A 166 6.62 -13.40 -1.41
N CYS A 167 5.32 -13.74 -1.42
CA CYS A 167 4.70 -14.42 -2.55
C CYS A 167 4.63 -13.57 -3.83
N MET A 168 4.40 -12.26 -3.69
CA MET A 168 4.42 -11.34 -4.84
C MET A 168 5.82 -11.26 -5.43
N ILE A 169 6.83 -11.09 -4.57
CA ILE A 169 8.24 -11.04 -5.02
C ILE A 169 8.65 -12.35 -5.71
N ASP A 170 8.24 -13.50 -5.18
CA ASP A 170 8.51 -14.81 -5.79
C ASP A 170 7.85 -14.97 -7.17
N GLN A 171 6.78 -14.21 -7.46
CA GLN A 171 6.09 -14.19 -8.74
C GLN A 171 6.66 -13.16 -9.73
N MET A 172 7.45 -12.19 -9.28
CA MET A 172 7.99 -11.14 -10.13
C MET A 172 8.89 -11.71 -11.22
N ALA A 173 8.65 -11.33 -12.48
CA ALA A 173 9.48 -11.76 -13.61
C ALA A 173 10.92 -11.21 -13.54
N ASN A 174 11.11 -10.04 -12.92
CA ASN A 174 12.40 -9.39 -12.70
C ASN A 174 12.90 -9.48 -11.25
N ALA A 175 12.43 -10.47 -10.46
CA ALA A 175 12.81 -10.60 -9.05
C ALA A 175 14.34 -10.49 -8.84
N GLY A 176 14.75 -9.56 -7.99
CA GLY A 176 16.15 -9.26 -7.71
C GLY A 176 16.29 -8.01 -6.83
N ASP A 177 17.51 -7.72 -6.39
CA ASP A 177 17.76 -6.60 -5.45
C ASP A 177 17.49 -5.22 -6.09
N GLU A 178 17.69 -5.10 -7.41
CA GLU A 178 17.40 -3.88 -8.19
C GLU A 178 15.91 -3.69 -8.50
N ALA A 179 15.06 -4.68 -8.22
CA ALA A 179 13.66 -4.62 -8.55
C ALA A 179 12.89 -3.74 -7.55
N ILE A 180 12.15 -2.76 -8.08
CA ILE A 180 11.18 -2.00 -7.30
C ILE A 180 9.98 -2.91 -7.02
N ILE A 181 9.68 -3.13 -5.75
CA ILE A 181 8.56 -3.98 -5.31
C ILE A 181 7.28 -3.18 -5.05
N GLY A 182 7.38 -1.85 -5.00
CA GLY A 182 6.25 -0.97 -4.78
C GLY A 182 6.65 0.50 -4.75
N TRP A 183 5.66 1.36 -4.54
CA TRP A 183 5.82 2.80 -4.48
C TRP A 183 5.03 3.36 -3.31
N ALA A 184 5.66 4.23 -2.54
CA ALA A 184 5.00 5.00 -1.50
C ALA A 184 4.23 6.18 -2.11
N PHE A 185 3.16 6.65 -1.46
CA PHE A 185 2.33 7.74 -2.00
C PHE A 185 3.06 9.07 -2.08
N ASP A 186 4.17 9.23 -1.36
CA ASP A 186 5.04 10.40 -1.46
C ASP A 186 5.95 10.39 -2.70
N GLY A 187 5.89 9.34 -3.52
CA GLY A 187 6.62 9.22 -4.79
C GLY A 187 7.96 8.50 -4.70
N PHE A 188 8.36 7.98 -3.54
CA PHE A 188 9.62 7.24 -3.45
C PHE A 188 9.40 5.72 -3.67
N PRO A 189 10.34 5.04 -4.34
CA PRO A 189 10.25 3.61 -4.57
C PRO A 189 10.49 2.81 -3.28
N ILE A 190 9.97 1.59 -3.27
CA ILE A 190 10.15 0.59 -2.22
C ILE A 190 10.91 -0.59 -2.83
N TYR A 191 12.04 -0.96 -2.23
CA TYR A 191 12.88 -2.09 -2.63
C TYR A 191 12.82 -3.24 -1.61
N GLY A 192 13.46 -4.37 -1.94
CA GLY A 192 13.70 -5.48 -1.02
C GLY A 192 14.70 -5.17 0.10
N ASP A 193 15.23 -6.23 0.73
CA ASP A 193 16.06 -6.13 1.95
C ASP A 193 17.48 -5.59 1.70
N ASN A 194 17.94 -5.64 0.44
CA ASN A 194 19.27 -5.19 0.02
C ASN A 194 19.18 -3.86 -0.74
N ASN A 195 20.34 -3.23 -0.93
CA ASN A 195 20.46 -2.13 -1.86
C ASN A 195 20.28 -2.62 -3.31
N PRO A 196 19.89 -1.74 -4.25
CA PRO A 196 19.73 -2.11 -5.66
C PRO A 196 20.98 -2.73 -6.32
N ASP A 197 22.18 -2.45 -5.80
CA ASP A 197 23.44 -3.05 -6.26
C ASP A 197 23.75 -4.44 -5.64
N GLY A 198 22.82 -4.98 -4.86
CA GLY A 198 22.93 -6.27 -4.16
C GLY A 198 23.71 -6.23 -2.85
N THR A 199 24.16 -5.06 -2.39
CA THR A 199 24.84 -4.95 -1.09
C THR A 199 23.86 -5.02 0.08
N GLU A 200 24.26 -5.70 1.15
CA GLU A 200 23.45 -5.84 2.37
C GLU A 200 23.26 -4.48 3.08
N ILE A 201 22.02 -4.20 3.50
CA ILE A 201 21.71 -3.04 4.33
C ILE A 201 21.95 -3.39 5.80
N THR A 202 22.99 -2.82 6.37
CA THR A 202 23.35 -3.09 7.77
C THR A 202 22.39 -2.42 8.76
N ALA A 203 22.28 -3.00 9.96
CA ALA A 203 21.37 -2.50 10.99
C ALA A 203 21.68 -1.04 11.38
N GLY A 204 20.64 -0.20 11.41
CA GLY A 204 20.73 1.22 11.77
C GLY A 204 21.03 2.16 10.60
N VAL A 205 21.14 1.65 9.38
CA VAL A 205 21.23 2.47 8.16
C VAL A 205 19.86 3.05 7.80
N LEU A 206 18.82 2.22 7.83
CA LEU A 206 17.46 2.66 7.55
C LEU A 206 16.96 3.57 8.66
N ASP A 207 16.25 4.63 8.26
CA ASP A 207 15.67 5.60 9.17
C ASP A 207 14.39 5.06 9.84
N VAL A 208 13.69 5.94 10.57
CA VAL A 208 12.46 5.56 11.27
C VAL A 208 11.35 5.12 10.30
N CYS A 209 11.30 5.59 9.06
CA CYS A 209 10.32 5.13 8.09
C CYS A 209 10.78 3.91 7.28
N ASN A 210 11.94 3.32 7.65
CA ASN A 210 12.58 2.19 6.99
C ASN A 210 13.13 2.52 5.60
N GLY A 211 13.62 3.74 5.41
CA GLY A 211 14.25 4.13 4.16
C GLY A 211 15.61 4.80 4.34
N GLN A 212 16.19 5.22 3.22
CA GLN A 212 17.50 5.84 3.12
C GLN A 212 17.58 6.70 1.85
N THR A 213 18.62 7.53 1.75
CA THR A 213 18.86 8.35 0.56
C THR A 213 19.10 7.50 -0.69
N ASP A 214 18.63 7.99 -1.83
CA ASP A 214 18.78 7.33 -3.14
C ASP A 214 19.40 8.31 -4.16
N GLU A 215 20.26 7.81 -5.05
CA GLU A 215 20.93 8.66 -6.05
C GLU A 215 20.01 9.06 -7.22
N ALA A 216 19.07 8.19 -7.59
CA ALA A 216 18.16 8.40 -8.73
C ALA A 216 16.88 9.13 -8.32
N PHE A 217 16.28 8.72 -7.20
CA PHE A 217 15.00 9.20 -6.69
C PHE A 217 15.15 10.17 -5.52
N GLY A 218 16.37 10.37 -5.00
CA GLY A 218 16.64 11.20 -3.81
C GLY A 218 16.43 10.47 -2.49
N TYR A 219 15.44 9.58 -2.41
CA TYR A 219 15.14 8.73 -1.26
C TYR A 219 14.45 7.43 -1.71
N ARG A 220 14.57 6.36 -0.92
CA ARG A 220 13.91 5.07 -1.14
C ARG A 220 13.57 4.38 0.18
N TYR A 221 12.50 3.59 0.18
CA TYR A 221 12.15 2.68 1.26
C TYR A 221 12.64 1.26 0.97
N HIS A 222 12.72 0.43 2.01
CA HIS A 222 13.14 -0.96 1.89
C HIS A 222 12.25 -1.89 2.71
N THR A 223 12.21 -3.16 2.35
CA THR A 223 11.80 -4.19 3.30
C THR A 223 12.93 -4.46 4.30
N SER A 224 12.61 -5.06 5.44
CA SER A 224 13.62 -5.54 6.38
C SER A 224 13.10 -6.69 7.25
N SER A 225 14.01 -7.43 7.88
CA SER A 225 13.66 -8.56 8.76
C SER A 225 13.19 -8.15 10.17
N ARG A 226 13.19 -6.85 10.47
CA ARG A 226 12.79 -6.30 11.78
C ARG A 226 11.78 -5.20 11.57
N ALA A 227 10.97 -4.92 12.60
CA ALA A 227 10.02 -3.82 12.54
C ALA A 227 10.74 -2.52 12.12
N PRO A 228 10.17 -1.78 11.15
CA PRO A 228 8.78 -1.89 10.68
C PRO A 228 8.55 -2.79 9.45
N TYR A 229 9.52 -3.61 9.05
CA TYR A 229 9.47 -4.64 7.99
C TYR A 229 9.26 -4.17 6.55
N ILE A 230 8.53 -3.07 6.30
CA ILE A 230 8.45 -2.40 4.99
C ILE A 230 8.46 -0.87 5.16
N VAL A 231 7.32 -0.23 5.40
CA VAL A 231 7.18 1.22 5.50
C VAL A 231 6.24 1.50 6.66
N GLN A 232 6.61 2.40 7.58
CA GLN A 232 5.71 2.83 8.65
C GLN A 232 5.33 4.31 8.60
N CYS A 233 5.97 5.06 7.72
CA CYS A 233 5.66 6.46 7.50
C CYS A 233 6.20 6.93 6.15
N LEU A 234 5.73 8.09 5.71
CA LEU A 234 6.21 8.81 4.53
C LEU A 234 7.14 9.94 4.97
N MET A 235 8.31 10.01 4.38
CA MET A 235 9.29 11.08 4.55
C MET A 235 9.10 12.20 3.54
N GLY A 236 8.41 11.97 2.42
CA GLY A 236 8.10 13.01 1.45
C GLY A 236 6.88 13.84 1.80
N GLU A 237 6.82 15.05 1.24
CA GLU A 237 5.67 15.95 1.36
C GLU A 237 4.46 15.41 0.59
N VAL A 238 3.31 15.26 1.27
CA VAL A 238 2.03 14.90 0.64
C VAL A 238 0.98 15.94 1.02
N ALA A 239 0.60 16.80 0.08
CA ALA A 239 -0.25 17.97 0.36
C ALA A 239 -1.67 17.59 0.84
N ASP A 240 -2.27 16.56 0.25
CA ASP A 240 -3.62 16.08 0.56
C ASP A 240 -3.56 14.74 1.34
N PHE A 241 -2.63 14.61 2.29
CA PHE A 241 -2.38 13.36 3.03
C PHE A 241 -3.64 12.74 3.65
N ASP A 242 -4.50 13.55 4.28
CA ASP A 242 -5.73 13.08 4.92
C ASP A 242 -6.80 12.59 3.92
N ARG A 243 -6.60 12.85 2.62
CA ARG A 243 -7.52 12.49 1.52
C ARG A 243 -7.02 11.33 0.68
N LEU A 244 -5.87 10.75 1.02
CA LEU A 244 -5.36 9.56 0.37
C LEU A 244 -6.39 8.41 0.46
N PRO A 245 -6.47 7.54 -0.56
CA PRO A 245 -7.54 6.56 -0.70
C PRO A 245 -7.55 5.54 0.43
N ARG A 246 -8.75 5.05 0.76
CA ARG A 246 -9.02 3.91 1.65
C ARG A 246 -10.04 3.01 0.93
N VAL A 247 -9.92 1.70 1.09
CA VAL A 247 -10.98 0.79 0.62
C VAL A 247 -12.15 0.87 1.62
N PRO A 248 -13.36 1.26 1.20
CA PRO A 248 -14.51 1.30 2.09
C PRO A 248 -14.94 -0.13 2.48
N PRO A 249 -15.44 -0.34 3.72
CA PRO A 249 -16.06 -1.60 4.10
C PRO A 249 -17.25 -1.95 3.21
N LEU A 250 -17.55 -3.23 3.10
CA LEU A 250 -18.75 -3.70 2.43
C LEU A 250 -20.03 -3.17 3.08
N SER A 251 -21.03 -2.89 2.25
CA SER A 251 -22.37 -2.46 2.69
C SER A 251 -23.39 -3.56 2.45
N ALA A 252 -24.30 -3.79 3.39
CA ALA A 252 -25.40 -4.73 3.16
C ALA A 252 -26.35 -4.17 2.10
N SER A 253 -26.81 -5.00 1.15
CA SER A 253 -27.74 -4.54 0.11
C SER A 253 -29.08 -4.05 0.65
N SER A 254 -29.48 -4.54 1.84
CA SER A 254 -30.64 -4.05 2.60
C SER A 254 -30.42 -2.70 3.32
N GLY A 255 -29.22 -2.13 3.24
CA GLY A 255 -28.78 -0.94 3.97
C GLY A 255 -28.13 -1.26 5.32
N GLY A 256 -27.12 -0.47 5.69
CA GLY A 256 -26.29 -0.64 6.89
C GLY A 256 -24.92 -1.25 6.58
N GLY A 257 -23.91 -0.97 7.42
CA GLY A 257 -22.59 -1.59 7.34
C GLY A 257 -22.53 -2.89 8.12
N ALA A 258 -21.59 -3.78 7.78
CA ALA A 258 -21.27 -4.93 8.62
C ALA A 258 -20.84 -4.44 10.01
N ALA A 259 -21.38 -5.05 11.07
CA ALA A 259 -20.96 -4.73 12.43
C ALA A 259 -19.47 -5.08 12.60
N PRO A 260 -18.68 -4.28 13.33
CA PRO A 260 -17.30 -4.63 13.62
C PRO A 260 -17.22 -6.03 14.24
N GLY A 261 -16.37 -6.88 13.67
CA GLY A 261 -16.11 -8.21 14.20
C GLY A 261 -15.54 -8.17 15.61
N ARG A 262 -15.72 -9.27 16.34
CA ARG A 262 -15.01 -9.56 17.59
C ARG A 262 -13.98 -10.66 17.30
N PRO A 263 -12.68 -10.32 17.18
CA PRO A 263 -11.64 -11.30 16.93
C PRO A 263 -11.65 -12.44 17.97
N PRO A 264 -11.45 -13.71 17.55
CA PRO A 264 -11.37 -14.85 18.45
C PRO A 264 -10.21 -14.71 19.46
N ARG A 265 -10.53 -14.61 20.75
CA ARG A 265 -9.50 -14.46 21.80
C ARG A 265 -8.68 -15.73 21.94
N GLY A 266 -7.36 -15.61 21.99
CA GLY A 266 -6.46 -16.78 22.05
C GLY A 266 -6.23 -17.44 20.69
N GLY A 267 -6.76 -16.86 19.62
CA GLY A 267 -6.52 -17.27 18.24
C GLY A 267 -7.32 -18.48 17.80
N VAL A 268 -7.09 -18.87 16.55
CA VAL A 268 -7.75 -19.97 15.85
C VAL A 268 -6.72 -21.01 15.40
N GLN A 269 -7.20 -22.18 14.98
CA GLN A 269 -6.38 -23.24 14.42
C GLN A 269 -6.89 -23.63 13.04
N ASN A 270 -5.98 -24.15 12.20
CA ASN A 270 -6.29 -24.70 10.88
C ASN A 270 -7.05 -23.72 9.96
N LEU A 271 -6.74 -22.42 10.05
CA LEU A 271 -7.37 -21.44 9.16
C LEU A 271 -6.84 -21.66 7.74
N VAL A 272 -7.77 -21.98 6.84
CA VAL A 272 -7.51 -22.20 5.42
C VAL A 272 -8.46 -21.33 4.61
N PHE A 273 -7.92 -20.67 3.60
CA PHE A 273 -8.70 -19.95 2.61
C PHE A 273 -8.61 -20.66 1.26
N THR A 274 -9.74 -20.73 0.56
CA THR A 274 -9.86 -21.38 -0.74
C THR A 274 -10.73 -20.55 -1.66
N GLU A 275 -10.42 -20.61 -2.95
CA GLU A 275 -11.25 -20.12 -4.04
C GLU A 275 -11.43 -21.25 -5.06
N ASP A 276 -12.65 -21.42 -5.58
CA ASP A 276 -12.92 -22.34 -6.68
C ASP A 276 -13.05 -21.61 -8.02
N ALA A 277 -13.11 -22.38 -9.12
CA ALA A 277 -13.18 -21.84 -10.48
C ALA A 277 -14.47 -21.04 -10.79
N ASN A 278 -15.47 -21.07 -9.92
CA ASN A 278 -16.70 -20.28 -10.05
C ASN A 278 -16.64 -19.00 -9.21
N GLY A 279 -15.49 -18.66 -8.62
CA GLY A 279 -15.31 -17.50 -7.75
C GLY A 279 -15.92 -17.67 -6.36
N ARG A 280 -16.30 -18.89 -5.98
CA ARG A 280 -16.76 -19.16 -4.61
C ARG A 280 -15.54 -19.28 -3.70
N ARG A 281 -15.58 -18.53 -2.61
CA ARG A 281 -14.50 -18.40 -1.64
C ARG A 281 -14.95 -18.90 -0.26
N SER A 282 -14.01 -19.48 0.47
CA SER A 282 -14.24 -20.01 1.81
C SER A 282 -13.02 -19.79 2.69
N MET A 283 -13.20 -19.17 3.84
CA MET A 283 -12.25 -19.16 4.94
C MET A 283 -12.82 -20.07 6.05
N ASP A 284 -12.19 -21.20 6.32
CA ASP A 284 -12.61 -22.17 7.34
C ASP A 284 -11.55 -22.25 8.44
N TYR A 285 -11.95 -22.35 9.71
CA TYR A 285 -11.05 -22.48 10.87
C TYR A 285 -11.72 -23.19 12.04
N SER A 286 -10.93 -23.59 13.04
CA SER A 286 -11.44 -24.08 14.32
C SER A 286 -11.06 -23.17 15.48
N HIS A 287 -11.95 -23.05 16.45
CA HIS A 287 -11.74 -22.29 17.68
C HIS A 287 -12.44 -23.00 18.84
N GLU A 288 -11.75 -23.21 19.96
CA GLU A 288 -12.28 -23.89 21.16
C GLU A 288 -12.96 -25.25 20.87
N GLY A 289 -12.48 -25.99 19.87
CA GLY A 289 -13.02 -27.31 19.48
C GLY A 289 -14.21 -27.27 18.51
N GLU A 290 -14.71 -26.09 18.17
CA GLU A 290 -15.79 -25.88 17.21
C GLU A 290 -15.25 -25.42 15.84
N SER A 291 -16.02 -25.66 14.77
CA SER A 291 -15.67 -25.25 13.40
C SER A 291 -16.44 -24.00 12.95
N TYR A 292 -15.75 -23.08 12.31
CA TYR A 292 -16.27 -21.79 11.87
C TYR A 292 -15.91 -21.55 10.41
N PHE A 293 -16.65 -20.67 9.74
CA PHE A 293 -16.41 -20.33 8.35
C PHE A 293 -16.95 -18.95 7.95
N ILE A 294 -16.35 -18.38 6.91
CA ILE A 294 -16.87 -17.27 6.11
C ILE A 294 -16.87 -17.72 4.65
N ARG A 295 -18.05 -17.81 4.04
CA ARG A 295 -18.22 -18.24 2.64
C ARG A 295 -18.92 -17.16 1.86
N TYR A 296 -18.46 -16.93 0.64
CA TYR A 296 -19.08 -15.95 -0.24
C TYR A 296 -18.83 -16.29 -1.71
N ALA A 297 -19.71 -15.83 -2.57
CA ALA A 297 -19.60 -15.93 -4.02
C ALA A 297 -20.24 -14.69 -4.65
N PRO A 298 -19.86 -14.30 -5.87
CA PRO A 298 -20.55 -13.23 -6.59
C PRO A 298 -22.06 -13.47 -6.63
N SER A 299 -22.85 -12.43 -6.37
CA SER A 299 -24.32 -12.49 -6.48
C SER A 299 -24.77 -12.15 -7.91
N GLU A 300 -26.08 -12.12 -8.15
CA GLU A 300 -26.64 -11.65 -9.43
C GLU A 300 -26.42 -10.14 -9.66
N GLN A 301 -26.18 -9.37 -8.59
CA GLN A 301 -25.91 -7.95 -8.67
C GLN A 301 -24.40 -7.70 -8.81
N THR A 302 -24.01 -6.97 -9.86
CA THR A 302 -22.60 -6.60 -10.10
C THR A 302 -22.01 -5.89 -8.88
N GLY A 303 -20.83 -6.35 -8.43
CA GLY A 303 -20.13 -5.79 -7.28
C GLY A 303 -20.66 -6.26 -5.92
N CYS A 304 -21.63 -7.19 -5.91
CA CYS A 304 -22.19 -7.77 -4.70
C CYS A 304 -21.85 -9.26 -4.58
N TYR A 305 -21.88 -9.73 -3.34
CA TYR A 305 -21.53 -11.10 -2.96
C TYR A 305 -22.53 -11.64 -1.96
N ASP A 306 -22.94 -12.90 -2.16
CA ASP A 306 -23.79 -13.63 -1.23
C ASP A 306 -22.93 -14.31 -0.16
N PHE A 307 -23.01 -13.82 1.07
CA PHE A 307 -22.29 -14.37 2.21
C PHE A 307 -23.14 -15.40 2.98
N THR A 308 -22.46 -16.44 3.46
CA THR A 308 -22.91 -17.31 4.53
C THR A 308 -21.77 -17.47 5.54
N THR A 309 -22.00 -17.08 6.79
CA THR A 309 -20.96 -17.06 7.81
C THR A 309 -21.41 -17.78 9.07
N ARG A 310 -20.48 -18.46 9.74
CA ARG A 310 -20.58 -18.96 11.11
C ARG A 310 -19.27 -18.58 11.78
N THR A 311 -19.27 -17.48 12.54
CA THR A 311 -18.06 -16.89 13.12
C THR A 311 -18.16 -16.74 14.63
N VAL A 312 -17.05 -16.48 15.31
CA VAL A 312 -17.04 -16.16 16.76
C VAL A 312 -17.68 -14.79 16.99
N THR A 313 -17.55 -13.85 16.04
CA THR A 313 -18.29 -12.59 16.01
C THR A 313 -19.80 -12.79 16.13
N ASN A 314 -20.35 -13.78 15.42
CA ASN A 314 -21.78 -14.07 15.38
C ASN A 314 -22.21 -15.09 16.43
N ASP A 315 -21.44 -15.27 17.50
CA ASP A 315 -21.66 -16.24 18.58
C ASP A 315 -21.89 -17.69 18.07
N GLY A 316 -21.28 -18.02 16.92
CA GLY A 316 -21.43 -19.33 16.27
C GLY A 316 -22.76 -19.57 15.57
N GLU A 317 -23.63 -18.55 15.46
CA GLU A 317 -24.85 -18.60 14.66
C GLU A 317 -24.55 -18.45 13.17
N VAL A 318 -25.31 -19.18 12.34
CA VAL A 318 -25.23 -19.01 10.88
C VAL A 318 -25.95 -17.72 10.48
N ARG A 319 -25.23 -16.84 9.78
CA ARG A 319 -25.77 -15.62 9.17
C ARG A 319 -25.64 -15.70 7.65
N THR A 320 -26.61 -15.11 6.96
CA THR A 320 -26.59 -14.95 5.50
C THR A 320 -26.88 -13.50 5.16
N GLY A 321 -26.31 -12.99 4.08
CA GLY A 321 -26.60 -11.66 3.59
C GLY A 321 -25.88 -11.37 2.30
N GLU A 322 -26.42 -10.44 1.52
CA GLU A 322 -25.75 -9.92 0.34
C GLU A 322 -25.05 -8.60 0.71
N PHE A 323 -23.77 -8.51 0.34
CA PHE A 323 -22.92 -7.37 0.65
C PHE A 323 -22.25 -6.86 -0.62
N CYS A 324 -22.20 -5.53 -0.78
CA CYS A 324 -21.79 -4.85 -1.99
C CYS A 324 -20.64 -3.88 -1.72
N ARG A 325 -19.82 -3.72 -2.76
CA ARG A 325 -18.83 -2.65 -2.90
C ARG A 325 -19.50 -1.35 -3.37
#